data_AF-A0A7C2IRH0-F1
#
_entry.id   AF-A0A7C2IRH0-F1
#
_cell.length_a   1.000
_cell.length_b   1.000
_cell.length_c   1.000
_cell.angle_alpha   90.00
_cell.angle_beta   90.00
_cell.angle_gamma   90.00
#
_symmetry.space_group_name_H-M   'P 1'
#
loop_
_entity.id
_entity.type
_entity.pdbx_description
1 polymer ?
#
loop_
_entity_poly.entity_id
_entity_poly.type
_entity_poly.pdbx_seq_one_letter_code
_entity_poly.pdbx_strand_id
1 'polypeptide(L)'
;MPTQRDQTAGKPARQTVGSSYEQVHTSGSSAYRLYCLTTFYTRARQPLLDEEVIPVFYHALREVCQQYEYQLLAYYLKPNQVNLLLSYKPTVALTELVGNIKRGTAHRLFEALPRLERRTGKRSFWADGYYVETVNYRQVGALVRQWKAREKRSKALLAAQAEAFDPLSIDGKTLERALVELLPAERALIKLLHGLHGERVHTPNEVAEILSLKVEEVCQIEQEVLQKLRELLTGIRITRQEGNESHE
;
A
#
# COMPACT_ATOMS: atom_id res chain seq x y z
N MET A 1 -29.05 47.07 -34.98
CA MET A 1 -29.53 45.67 -34.88
C MET A 1 -28.31 44.78 -34.65
N PRO A 2 -28.06 44.34 -33.41
CA PRO A 2 -26.89 43.54 -33.09
C PRO A 2 -27.17 42.04 -33.31
N THR A 3 -26.24 41.36 -33.97
CA THR A 3 -26.26 39.92 -34.23
C THR A 3 -25.91 39.18 -32.94
N GLN A 4 -26.83 38.33 -32.46
CA GLN A 4 -26.61 37.43 -31.33
C GLN A 4 -25.45 36.47 -31.63
N ARG A 5 -24.44 36.47 -30.76
CA ARG A 5 -23.46 35.38 -30.63
C ARG A 5 -24.12 34.26 -29.83
N ASP A 6 -24.25 33.11 -30.47
CA ASP A 6 -24.68 31.87 -29.86
C ASP A 6 -23.63 31.41 -28.83
N GLN A 7 -24.02 31.40 -27.55
CA GLN A 7 -23.21 30.88 -26.45
C GLN A 7 -23.48 29.38 -26.37
N THR A 8 -22.65 28.56 -27.02
CA THR A 8 -22.59 27.14 -26.70
C THR A 8 -21.98 27.00 -25.31
N ALA A 9 -22.85 26.86 -24.31
CA ALA A 9 -22.50 26.53 -22.94
C ALA A 9 -21.68 25.23 -22.92
N GLY A 10 -20.37 25.36 -22.69
CA GLY A 10 -19.50 24.24 -22.41
C GLY A 10 -20.00 23.52 -21.17
N LYS A 11 -20.32 22.23 -21.31
CA LYS A 11 -20.61 21.34 -20.18
C LYS A 11 -19.56 21.55 -19.08
N PRO A 12 -19.95 21.67 -17.80
CA PRO A 12 -18.99 21.82 -16.73
C PRO A 12 -18.07 20.60 -16.73
N ALA A 13 -16.76 20.87 -16.77
CA ALA A 13 -15.73 19.86 -16.65
C ALA A 13 -16.00 19.05 -15.38
N ARG A 14 -16.16 17.74 -15.56
CA ARG A 14 -16.36 16.77 -14.47
C ARG A 14 -15.21 16.96 -13.47
N GLN A 15 -15.49 17.56 -12.31
CA GLN A 15 -14.53 17.66 -11.21
C GLN A 15 -14.10 16.24 -10.88
N THR A 16 -12.92 15.87 -11.37
CA THR A 16 -12.30 14.58 -11.10
C THR A 16 -11.63 14.77 -9.77
N VAL A 17 -12.12 14.08 -8.74
CA VAL A 17 -11.45 13.96 -7.45
C VAL A 17 -9.98 13.64 -7.74
N GLY A 18 -9.06 14.53 -7.37
CA GLY A 18 -7.63 14.39 -7.69
C GLY A 18 -7.09 13.06 -7.19
N SER A 19 -6.22 12.42 -7.96
CA SER A 19 -5.59 11.16 -7.53
C SER A 19 -4.74 11.42 -6.28
N SER A 20 -4.73 10.51 -5.30
CA SER A 20 -3.89 10.63 -4.10
C SER A 20 -2.41 10.87 -4.41
N TYR A 21 -1.92 10.39 -5.56
CA TYR A 21 -0.55 10.58 -6.04
C TYR A 21 -0.28 12.00 -6.58
N GLU A 22 -1.29 12.85 -6.74
CA GLU A 22 -1.10 14.24 -7.18
C GLU A 22 -0.50 15.13 -6.09
N GLN A 23 -0.68 14.75 -4.83
CA GLN A 23 -0.20 15.49 -3.66
C GLN A 23 1.32 15.67 -3.70
N VAL A 24 1.77 16.88 -3.35
CA VAL A 24 3.19 17.23 -3.30
C VAL A 24 3.68 17.09 -1.87
N HIS A 25 4.80 16.39 -1.68
CA HIS A 25 5.45 16.32 -0.38
C HIS A 25 6.27 17.59 -0.17
N THR A 26 6.20 18.15 1.03
CA THR A 26 6.98 19.33 1.40
C THR A 26 7.91 19.01 2.56
N SER A 27 9.09 19.62 2.52
CA SER A 27 10.09 19.64 3.58
C SER A 27 10.48 21.09 3.83
N GLY A 28 11.29 21.37 4.86
CA GLY A 28 11.69 22.73 5.19
C GLY A 28 12.36 23.51 4.06
N SER A 29 12.98 22.84 3.08
CA SER A 29 13.71 23.47 1.97
C SER A 29 13.30 23.01 0.58
N SER A 30 12.40 22.03 0.45
CA SER A 30 12.02 21.49 -0.86
C SER A 30 10.58 20.97 -0.91
N ALA A 31 9.95 21.17 -2.06
CA ALA A 31 8.70 20.51 -2.43
C ALA A 31 9.00 19.50 -3.54
N TYR A 32 8.55 18.26 -3.40
CA TYR A 32 8.89 17.19 -4.31
C TYR A 32 7.73 16.21 -4.53
N ARG A 33 7.76 15.58 -5.69
CA ARG A 33 6.87 14.50 -6.08
C ARG A 33 7.65 13.57 -6.98
N LEU A 34 8.37 12.64 -6.36
CA LEU A 34 9.30 11.75 -7.02
C LEU A 34 8.81 10.33 -6.85
N TYR A 35 8.61 9.66 -7.98
CA TYR A 35 8.25 8.24 -8.01
C TYR A 35 9.24 7.49 -8.89
N CYS A 36 9.59 6.29 -8.47
CA CYS A 36 10.38 5.38 -9.28
C CYS A 36 9.80 3.97 -9.28
N LEU A 37 9.88 3.35 -10.45
CA LEU A 37 9.77 1.92 -10.61
C LEU A 37 11.16 1.31 -10.48
N THR A 38 11.29 0.35 -9.59
CA THR A 38 12.54 -0.39 -9.36
C THR A 38 12.29 -1.87 -9.60
N THR A 39 13.14 -2.51 -10.39
CA THR A 39 13.08 -3.94 -10.66
C THR A 39 14.44 -4.58 -10.44
N PHE A 40 14.48 -5.68 -9.68
CA PHE A 40 15.69 -6.48 -9.49
C PHE A 40 15.36 -7.96 -9.38
N TYR A 41 16.39 -8.79 -9.49
CA TYR A 41 16.25 -10.24 -9.59
C TYR A 41 16.98 -10.93 -8.44
N THR A 42 16.51 -12.11 -8.09
CA THR A 42 17.25 -13.07 -7.26
C THR A 42 18.54 -13.48 -7.97
N ARG A 43 19.53 -13.92 -7.19
CA ARG A 43 20.83 -14.34 -7.72
C ARG A 43 20.66 -15.46 -8.74
N ALA A 44 21.37 -15.34 -9.87
CA ALA A 44 21.27 -16.24 -11.01
C ALA A 44 19.83 -16.49 -11.52
N ARG A 45 18.89 -15.57 -11.23
CA ARG A 45 17.45 -15.68 -11.56
C ARG A 45 16.79 -16.95 -11.01
N GLN A 46 17.32 -17.52 -9.93
CA GLN A 46 16.73 -18.68 -9.27
C GLN A 46 15.36 -18.34 -8.66
N PRO A 47 14.36 -19.23 -8.70
CA PRO A 47 13.05 -18.99 -8.09
C PRO A 47 13.12 -19.11 -6.56
N LEU A 48 13.70 -18.10 -5.91
CA LEU A 48 13.91 -18.07 -4.45
C LEU A 48 12.76 -17.40 -3.68
N LEU A 49 11.85 -16.69 -4.36
CA LEU A 49 10.68 -16.06 -3.76
C LEU A 49 9.52 -17.07 -3.75
N ASP A 50 9.55 -17.97 -2.77
CA ASP A 50 8.51 -18.97 -2.50
C ASP A 50 7.58 -18.53 -1.36
N GLU A 51 6.56 -19.34 -1.06
CA GLU A 51 5.50 -19.03 -0.08
C GLU A 51 6.05 -18.77 1.34
N GLU A 52 7.23 -19.29 1.67
CA GLU A 52 7.88 -19.08 2.96
C GLU A 52 8.77 -17.83 2.96
N VAL A 53 9.46 -17.56 1.85
CA VAL A 53 10.35 -16.40 1.70
C VAL A 53 9.57 -15.09 1.55
N ILE A 54 8.42 -15.13 0.88
CA ILE A 54 7.64 -13.93 0.56
C ILE A 54 7.19 -13.15 1.81
N PRO A 55 6.59 -13.78 2.85
CA PRO A 55 6.20 -13.07 4.07
C PRO A 55 7.39 -12.39 4.78
N VAL A 56 8.52 -13.09 4.88
CA VAL A 56 9.74 -12.57 5.49
C VAL A 56 10.31 -11.40 4.67
N PHE A 57 10.34 -11.54 3.34
CA PHE A 57 10.76 -10.46 2.45
C PHE A 57 9.87 -9.23 2.61
N TYR A 58 8.55 -9.40 2.71
CA TYR A 58 7.62 -8.30 2.89
C TYR A 58 7.85 -7.56 4.21
N HIS A 59 8.02 -8.29 5.31
CA HIS A 59 8.36 -7.70 6.61
C HIS A 59 9.67 -6.91 6.54
N ALA A 60 10.72 -7.53 5.98
CA ALA A 60 12.01 -6.87 5.82
C ALA A 60 11.95 -5.63 4.92
N LEU A 61 11.16 -5.68 3.84
CA LEU A 61 10.98 -4.55 2.94
C LEU A 61 10.27 -3.39 3.65
N ARG A 62 9.27 -3.68 4.49
CA ARG A 62 8.57 -2.67 5.30
C ARG A 62 9.52 -1.97 6.26
N GLU A 63 10.29 -2.73 7.02
CA GLU A 63 11.27 -2.17 7.97
C GLU A 63 12.31 -1.31 7.26
N VAL A 64 12.84 -1.75 6.12
CA VAL A 64 13.78 -0.96 5.34
C VAL A 64 13.12 0.32 4.81
N CYS A 65 11.92 0.23 4.26
CA CYS A 65 11.21 1.42 3.80
C CYS A 65 10.95 2.41 4.94
N GLN A 66 10.59 1.92 6.13
CA GLN A 66 10.40 2.77 7.31
C GLN A 66 11.71 3.42 7.78
N GLN A 67 12.79 2.63 7.88
CA GLN A 67 14.10 3.09 8.32
C GLN A 67 14.66 4.22 7.45
N TYR A 68 14.46 4.13 6.13
CA TYR A 68 14.98 5.12 5.18
C TYR A 68 13.90 6.10 4.68
N GLU A 69 12.72 6.08 5.30
CA GLU A 69 11.59 6.95 4.95
C GLU A 69 11.17 6.88 3.47
N TYR A 70 11.26 5.68 2.88
CA TYR A 70 10.72 5.39 1.55
C TYR A 70 9.25 5.04 1.65
N GLN A 71 8.44 5.57 0.74
CA GLN A 71 7.02 5.23 0.67
C GLN A 71 6.78 4.17 -0.41
N LEU A 72 6.53 2.94 0.03
CA LEU A 72 6.31 1.78 -0.84
C LEU A 72 4.94 1.74 -1.52
N LEU A 73 4.62 2.55 -2.52
CA LEU A 73 3.25 2.62 -3.09
C LEU A 73 2.64 1.27 -3.52
N ALA A 74 3.41 0.42 -4.19
CA ALA A 74 2.99 -0.91 -4.59
C ALA A 74 4.19 -1.82 -4.86
N TYR A 75 3.97 -3.12 -4.83
CA TYR A 75 4.94 -4.08 -5.34
C TYR A 75 4.28 -5.19 -6.16
N TYR A 76 5.08 -5.84 -6.98
CA TYR A 76 4.69 -7.00 -7.76
C TYR A 76 5.85 -8.01 -7.80
N LEU A 77 5.60 -9.20 -7.21
CA LEU A 77 6.61 -10.25 -7.09
C LEU A 77 6.36 -11.37 -8.10
N LYS A 78 7.43 -11.84 -8.73
CA LYS A 78 7.48 -13.14 -9.41
C LYS A 78 8.47 -14.04 -8.67
N PRO A 79 8.51 -15.36 -8.94
CA PRO A 79 9.38 -16.28 -8.22
C PRO A 79 10.87 -15.88 -8.15
N ASN A 80 11.37 -15.12 -9.12
CA ASN A 80 12.75 -14.66 -9.19
C ASN A 80 12.92 -13.14 -9.40
N GLN A 81 11.83 -12.37 -9.35
CA GLN A 81 11.83 -10.95 -9.73
C GLN A 81 11.00 -10.14 -8.74
N VAL A 82 11.57 -9.03 -8.28
CA VAL A 82 10.88 -8.03 -7.46
C VAL A 82 10.67 -6.78 -8.30
N ASN A 83 9.46 -6.24 -8.29
CA ASN A 83 9.14 -4.94 -8.85
C ASN A 83 8.52 -4.08 -7.74
N LEU A 84 9.08 -2.89 -7.52
CA LEU A 84 8.66 -1.96 -6.47
C LEU A 84 8.32 -0.62 -7.11
N LEU A 85 7.20 -0.03 -6.69
CA LEU A 85 6.82 1.33 -7.01
C LEU A 85 6.96 2.14 -5.73
N LEU A 86 7.88 3.10 -5.73
CA LEU A 86 8.34 3.81 -4.54
C LEU A 86 8.22 5.32 -4.74
N SER A 87 7.95 6.05 -3.65
CA SER A 87 8.22 7.48 -3.52
C SER A 87 9.39 7.69 -2.57
N TYR A 88 10.23 8.68 -2.86
CA TYR A 88 11.49 8.93 -2.16
C TYR A 88 11.83 10.43 -2.09
N LYS A 89 12.65 10.81 -1.11
CA LYS A 89 13.12 12.20 -0.92
C LYS A 89 14.17 12.59 -1.98
N PRO A 90 14.22 13.86 -2.40
CA PRO A 90 15.18 14.33 -3.40
C PRO A 90 16.64 14.22 -2.95
N THR A 91 16.89 14.09 -1.65
CA THR A 91 18.22 13.87 -1.07
C THR A 91 18.75 12.46 -1.29
N VAL A 92 17.89 11.51 -1.68
CA VAL A 92 18.25 10.10 -1.83
C VAL A 92 18.60 9.83 -3.30
N ALA A 93 19.80 9.31 -3.54
CA ALA A 93 20.17 8.82 -4.85
C ALA A 93 19.46 7.50 -5.17
N LEU A 94 18.98 7.32 -6.41
CA LEU A 94 18.30 6.08 -6.82
C LEU A 94 19.19 4.83 -6.65
N THR A 95 20.49 4.96 -6.91
CA THR A 95 21.49 3.89 -6.67
C THR A 95 21.51 3.46 -5.19
N GLU A 96 21.42 4.43 -4.29
CA GLU A 96 21.40 4.21 -2.85
C GLU A 96 20.09 3.57 -2.40
N LEU A 97 18.95 4.07 -2.89
CA LEU A 97 17.63 3.51 -2.60
C LEU A 97 17.57 2.02 -2.94
N VAL A 98 17.99 1.64 -4.15
CA VAL A 98 17.99 0.23 -4.57
C VAL A 98 19.01 -0.59 -3.76
N GLY A 99 20.18 -0.01 -3.47
CA GLY A 99 21.21 -0.64 -2.65
C GLY A 99 20.73 -0.92 -1.22
N ASN A 100 20.06 0.03 -0.58
CA ASN A 100 19.53 -0.06 0.78
C ASN A 100 18.45 -1.14 0.86
N ILE A 101 17.53 -1.16 -0.12
CA ILE A 101 16.50 -2.21 -0.22
C ILE A 101 17.13 -3.59 -0.39
N LYS A 102 18.02 -3.77 -1.37
CA LYS A 102 18.63 -5.09 -1.65
C LYS A 102 19.46 -5.59 -0.47
N ARG A 103 20.32 -4.75 0.11
CA ARG A 103 21.16 -5.14 1.26
C ARG A 103 20.31 -5.41 2.50
N GLY A 104 19.39 -4.50 2.84
CA GLY A 104 18.57 -4.60 4.05
C GLY A 104 17.62 -5.81 4.03
N THR A 105 17.04 -6.12 2.87
CA THR A 105 16.18 -7.31 2.72
C THR A 105 16.98 -8.61 2.66
N ALA A 106 18.12 -8.65 1.97
CA ALA A 106 18.95 -9.85 1.92
C ALA A 106 19.46 -10.25 3.31
N HIS A 107 19.90 -9.27 4.12
CA HIS A 107 20.38 -9.51 5.47
C HIS A 107 19.32 -10.19 6.34
N ARG A 108 18.12 -9.58 6.41
CA ARG A 108 16.98 -10.11 7.19
C ARG A 108 16.49 -11.46 6.68
N LEU A 109 16.50 -11.68 5.37
CA LEU A 109 16.17 -12.98 4.78
C LEU A 109 17.14 -14.08 5.23
N PHE A 110 18.44 -13.80 5.29
CA PHE A 110 19.42 -14.78 5.75
C PHE A 110 19.33 -15.03 7.27
N GLU A 111 19.00 -14.01 8.06
CA GLU A 111 18.78 -14.18 9.51
C GLU A 111 17.55 -15.03 9.80
N ALA A 112 16.43 -14.74 9.14
CA ALA A 112 15.18 -15.48 9.35
C ALA A 112 15.20 -16.88 8.71
N LEU A 113 15.86 -17.05 7.56
CA LEU A 113 15.90 -18.31 6.80
C LEU A 113 17.35 -18.72 6.47
N PRO A 114 18.14 -19.21 7.45
CA PRO A 114 19.55 -19.58 7.24
C PRO A 114 19.77 -20.60 6.12
N ARG A 115 18.77 -21.45 5.84
CA ARG A 115 18.80 -22.43 4.74
C ARG A 115 18.99 -21.79 3.35
N LEU A 116 18.64 -20.51 3.18
CA LEU A 116 18.85 -19.77 1.92
C LEU A 116 20.33 -19.60 1.59
N GLU A 117 21.22 -19.59 2.59
CA GLU A 117 22.67 -19.50 2.37
C GLU A 117 23.18 -20.73 1.60
N ARG A 118 22.63 -21.92 1.91
CA ARG A 118 22.99 -23.16 1.21
C ARG A 118 22.52 -23.15 -0.25
N ARG A 119 21.32 -22.60 -0.51
CA ARG A 119 20.74 -22.49 -1.86
C ARG A 119 21.50 -21.48 -2.74
N THR A 120 21.97 -20.39 -2.14
CA THR A 120 22.65 -19.29 -2.86
C THR A 120 24.16 -19.46 -2.95
N GLY A 121 24.76 -20.33 -2.13
CA GLY A 121 26.20 -20.68 -2.14
C GLY A 121 27.15 -19.56 -1.68
N LYS A 122 26.65 -18.34 -1.47
CA LYS A 122 27.30 -17.18 -0.82
C LYS A 122 26.19 -16.34 -0.17
N ARG A 123 26.52 -15.47 0.79
CA ARG A 123 25.61 -14.46 1.38
C ARG A 123 25.24 -13.33 0.39
N SER A 124 24.70 -13.71 -0.76
CA SER A 124 24.22 -12.80 -1.82
C SER A 124 22.90 -13.36 -2.35
N PHE A 125 21.79 -12.77 -1.90
CA PHE A 125 20.44 -13.20 -2.27
C PHE A 125 20.02 -12.60 -3.63
N TRP A 126 20.42 -11.36 -3.90
CA TRP A 126 20.05 -10.62 -5.11
C TRP A 126 21.17 -10.66 -6.15
N ALA A 127 20.80 -10.55 -7.42
CA ALA A 127 21.74 -10.26 -8.50
C ALA A 127 22.29 -8.83 -8.37
N ASP A 128 23.49 -8.56 -8.91
CA ASP A 128 24.12 -7.24 -8.79
C ASP A 128 23.37 -6.16 -9.56
N GLY A 129 22.92 -6.48 -10.78
CA GLY A 129 22.15 -5.59 -11.63
C GLY A 129 20.77 -5.25 -11.07
N TYR A 130 20.23 -4.12 -11.55
CA TYR A 130 18.87 -3.67 -11.29
C TYR A 130 18.42 -2.73 -12.42
N TYR A 131 17.12 -2.53 -12.52
CA TYR A 131 16.48 -1.56 -13.41
C TYR A 131 15.77 -0.51 -12.57
N VAL A 132 15.87 0.75 -12.98
CA VAL A 132 15.15 1.87 -12.37
C VAL A 132 14.60 2.77 -13.46
N GLU A 133 13.35 3.18 -13.29
CA GLU A 133 12.65 4.09 -14.19
C GLU A 133 11.91 5.14 -13.38
N THR A 134 12.00 6.41 -13.79
CA THR A 134 11.22 7.50 -13.19
C THR A 134 9.77 7.41 -13.64
N VAL A 135 8.83 7.61 -12.71
CA VAL A 135 7.40 7.50 -12.99
C VAL A 135 6.72 8.85 -12.75
N ASN A 136 5.88 9.28 -13.70
CA ASN A 136 5.03 10.45 -13.48
C ASN A 136 3.84 10.06 -12.59
N TYR A 137 3.42 10.95 -11.68
CA TYR A 137 2.27 10.74 -10.80
C TYR A 137 0.99 10.30 -11.52
N ARG A 138 0.75 10.78 -12.75
CA ARG A 138 -0.42 10.41 -13.57
C ARG A 138 -0.38 8.94 -14.01
N GLN A 139 0.81 8.35 -14.08
CA GLN A 139 1.02 6.96 -14.51
C GLN A 139 0.94 5.97 -13.34
N VAL A 140 1.18 6.41 -12.10
CA VAL A 140 1.20 5.57 -10.89
C VAL A 140 -0.08 4.73 -10.78
N GLY A 141 -1.26 5.36 -10.82
CA GLY A 141 -2.53 4.65 -10.72
C GLY A 141 -2.81 3.68 -11.88
N ALA A 142 -2.30 3.97 -13.09
CA ALA A 142 -2.41 3.07 -14.23
C ALA A 142 -1.50 1.84 -14.06
N LEU A 143 -0.26 2.03 -13.60
CA LEU A 143 0.70 0.97 -13.34
C LEU A 143 0.19 0.00 -12.26
N VAL A 144 -0.34 0.52 -11.15
CA VAL A 144 -0.92 -0.30 -10.07
C VAL A 144 -2.08 -1.14 -10.60
N ARG A 145 -2.99 -0.55 -11.41
CA ARG A 145 -4.09 -1.29 -12.04
C ARG A 145 -3.58 -2.37 -13.01
N GLN A 146 -2.54 -2.07 -13.78
CA GLN A 146 -1.93 -3.03 -14.69
C GLN A 146 -1.31 -4.21 -13.94
N TRP A 147 -0.62 -3.96 -12.82
CA TRP A 147 -0.06 -5.02 -12.00
C TRP A 147 -1.14 -5.90 -11.35
N LYS A 148 -2.21 -5.29 -10.82
CA LYS A 148 -3.41 -6.02 -10.33
C LYS A 148 -4.01 -6.93 -11.41
N ALA A 149 -4.09 -6.45 -12.65
CA ALA A 149 -4.57 -7.26 -13.77
C ALA A 149 -3.62 -8.41 -14.14
N ARG A 150 -2.31 -8.24 -13.95
CA ARG A 150 -1.29 -9.27 -14.21
C ARG A 150 -1.28 -10.35 -13.12
N GLU A 151 -1.49 -9.99 -11.86
CA GLU A 151 -1.66 -10.94 -10.75
C GLU A 151 -2.85 -11.88 -11.00
N LYS A 152 -4.00 -11.36 -11.44
CA LYS A 152 -5.15 -12.23 -11.76
C LYS A 152 -4.85 -13.29 -12.84
N ARG A 153 -3.80 -13.08 -13.64
CA ARG A 153 -3.37 -13.99 -14.71
C ARG A 153 -2.15 -14.85 -14.35
N SER A 154 -1.48 -14.56 -13.24
CA SER A 154 -0.19 -15.17 -12.88
C SER A 154 -0.13 -15.26 -11.36
N LYS A 155 0.19 -16.44 -10.78
CA LYS A 155 0.42 -16.66 -9.33
C LYS A 155 1.57 -15.78 -8.79
N ALA A 156 1.40 -14.48 -8.79
CA ALA A 156 2.38 -13.45 -8.57
C ALA A 156 1.78 -12.51 -7.53
N LEU A 157 2.38 -12.45 -6.34
CA LEU A 157 1.83 -11.70 -5.22
C LEU A 157 1.95 -10.20 -5.48
N LEU A 158 0.81 -9.51 -5.46
CA LEU A 158 0.75 -8.07 -5.39
C LEU A 158 0.14 -7.67 -4.05
N ALA A 159 0.86 -6.92 -3.23
CA ALA A 159 0.20 -6.07 -2.25
C ALA A 159 0.50 -4.61 -2.58
N ALA A 160 -0.54 -3.90 -2.99
CA ALA A 160 -0.57 -2.46 -2.81
C ALA A 160 -0.69 -2.22 -1.29
N GLN A 161 0.10 -1.29 -0.75
CA GLN A 161 0.34 -1.08 0.70
C GLN A 161 -0.86 -1.40 1.58
N ALA A 162 -0.81 -2.44 2.41
CA ALA A 162 -1.82 -2.63 3.45
C ALA A 162 -1.86 -1.48 4.50
N GLU A 163 -0.86 -0.57 4.53
CA GLU A 163 -0.81 0.54 5.50
C GLU A 163 -1.22 1.91 4.92
N ALA A 164 -1.14 2.13 3.59
CA ALA A 164 -1.74 3.30 2.92
C ALA A 164 -2.95 2.92 2.06
N PHE A 165 -3.33 1.65 2.09
CA PHE A 165 -4.62 1.19 1.62
C PHE A 165 -5.64 1.75 2.57
N ASP A 166 -6.17 2.89 2.17
CA ASP A 166 -7.48 3.33 2.63
C ASP A 166 -8.49 2.31 2.08
N PRO A 167 -9.07 1.44 2.94
CA PRO A 167 -10.07 0.48 2.51
C PRO A 167 -11.26 1.15 1.83
N LEU A 168 -11.49 2.42 2.13
CA LEU A 168 -12.64 3.20 1.71
C LEU A 168 -12.45 3.81 0.32
N SER A 169 -11.21 3.82 -0.20
CA SER A 169 -10.87 4.37 -1.52
C SER A 169 -11.05 3.37 -2.69
N ILE A 170 -11.57 2.16 -2.43
CA ILE A 170 -11.70 1.08 -3.42
C ILE A 170 -13.00 1.24 -4.22
N ASP A 171 -13.14 0.48 -5.31
CA ASP A 171 -14.41 0.34 -6.00
C ASP A 171 -15.54 -0.09 -5.05
N GLY A 172 -16.67 0.61 -5.12
CA GLY A 172 -17.78 0.46 -4.16
C GLY A 172 -18.32 -0.97 -4.03
N LYS A 173 -18.29 -1.76 -5.11
CA LYS A 173 -18.74 -3.17 -5.09
C LYS A 173 -17.82 -4.07 -4.26
N THR A 174 -16.51 -3.83 -4.30
CA THR A 174 -15.54 -4.61 -3.53
C THR A 174 -15.57 -4.17 -2.06
N LEU A 175 -15.70 -2.88 -1.79
CA LEU A 175 -15.90 -2.36 -0.44
C LEU A 175 -17.19 -2.90 0.19
N GLU A 176 -18.30 -2.90 -0.54
CA GLU A 176 -19.58 -3.47 -0.06
C GLU A 176 -19.45 -4.92 0.37
N ARG A 177 -18.73 -5.75 -0.39
CA ARG A 177 -18.48 -7.15 -0.02
C ARG A 177 -17.69 -7.26 1.28
N ALA A 178 -16.66 -6.44 1.47
CA ALA A 178 -15.89 -6.46 2.71
C ALA A 178 -16.68 -5.91 3.90
N LEU A 179 -17.54 -4.90 3.70
CA LEU A 179 -18.40 -4.35 4.74
C LEU A 179 -19.48 -5.33 5.22
N VAL A 180 -19.85 -6.33 4.41
CA VAL A 180 -20.80 -7.40 4.82
C VAL A 180 -20.19 -8.35 5.85
N GLU A 181 -18.87 -8.48 5.89
CA GLU A 181 -18.14 -9.32 6.86
C GLU A 181 -17.97 -8.65 8.24
N LEU A 182 -18.38 -7.37 8.37
CA LEU A 182 -18.36 -6.62 9.62
C LEU A 182 -19.65 -6.80 10.43
N LEU A 183 -19.56 -6.59 11.74
CA LEU A 183 -20.74 -6.55 12.60
C LEU A 183 -21.65 -5.38 12.22
N PRO A 184 -22.98 -5.48 12.44
CA PRO A 184 -23.91 -4.41 12.10
C PRO A 184 -23.54 -3.04 12.68
N ALA A 185 -23.01 -3.00 13.90
CA ALA A 185 -22.56 -1.78 14.59
C ALA A 185 -21.27 -1.21 14.00
N GLU A 186 -20.26 -2.06 13.75
CA GLU A 186 -18.99 -1.68 13.08
C GLU A 186 -19.25 -1.04 11.71
N ARG A 187 -20.15 -1.66 10.94
CA ARG A 187 -20.55 -1.17 9.62
C ARG A 187 -21.27 0.17 9.68
N ALA A 188 -22.15 0.37 10.67
CA ALA A 188 -22.85 1.65 10.85
C ALA A 188 -21.88 2.78 11.23
N LEU A 189 -20.94 2.49 12.14
CA LEU A 189 -19.90 3.42 12.56
C LEU A 189 -19.04 3.91 11.40
N ILE A 190 -18.52 3.00 10.56
CA ILE A 190 -17.70 3.37 9.39
C ILE A 190 -18.50 4.12 8.33
N LYS A 191 -19.79 3.81 8.16
CA LYS A 191 -20.66 4.53 7.23
C LYS A 191 -20.85 5.99 7.65
N LEU A 192 -21.11 6.22 8.94
CA LEU A 192 -21.34 7.55 9.51
C LEU A 192 -20.05 8.39 9.55
N LEU A 193 -18.93 7.81 9.98
CA LEU A 193 -17.65 8.52 10.06
C LEU A 193 -17.11 8.92 8.68
N HIS A 194 -17.37 8.13 7.64
CA HIS A 194 -16.80 8.35 6.31
C HIS A 194 -17.82 8.73 5.23
N GLY A 195 -19.09 8.94 5.59
CA GLY A 195 -20.14 9.38 4.66
C GLY A 195 -20.40 8.40 3.51
N LEU A 196 -20.37 7.10 3.80
CA LEU A 196 -20.61 6.09 2.77
C LEU A 196 -22.12 5.99 2.46
N HIS A 197 -22.48 5.58 1.25
CA HIS A 197 -23.89 5.42 0.81
C HIS A 197 -24.73 6.71 0.78
N GLY A 198 -24.09 7.88 0.63
CA GLY A 198 -24.79 9.17 0.56
C GLY A 198 -25.13 9.74 1.95
N GLU A 199 -24.60 9.14 3.02
CA GLU A 199 -24.63 9.71 4.36
C GLU A 199 -23.68 10.91 4.46
N ARG A 200 -23.97 11.84 5.37
CA ARG A 200 -23.09 12.97 5.67
C ARG A 200 -21.93 12.48 6.53
N VAL A 201 -20.73 13.03 6.32
CA VAL A 201 -19.57 12.75 7.17
C VAL A 201 -19.83 13.34 8.56
N HIS A 202 -19.86 12.49 9.58
CA HIS A 202 -20.07 12.85 10.99
C HIS A 202 -18.74 12.91 11.74
N THR A 203 -18.65 13.78 12.75
CA THR A 203 -17.48 13.81 13.63
C THR A 203 -17.51 12.64 14.63
N PRO A 204 -16.37 12.18 15.18
CA PRO A 204 -16.35 11.11 16.18
C PRO A 204 -17.26 11.37 17.39
N ASN A 205 -17.41 12.64 17.78
CA ASN A 205 -18.30 13.05 18.86
C ASN A 205 -19.78 12.88 18.50
N GLU A 206 -20.17 13.24 17.27
CA GLU A 206 -21.55 13.04 16.78
C GLU A 206 -21.88 11.56 16.64
N VAL A 207 -20.94 10.74 16.17
CA VAL A 207 -21.12 9.28 16.05
C VAL A 207 -21.22 8.63 17.42
N ALA A 208 -20.44 9.09 18.40
CA ALA A 208 -20.54 8.66 19.79
C ALA A 208 -21.94 8.92 20.38
N GLU A 209 -22.52 10.10 20.13
CA GLU A 209 -23.89 10.42 20.54
C GLU A 209 -24.94 9.54 19.84
N ILE A 210 -24.84 9.36 18.52
CA ILE A 210 -25.79 8.57 17.72
C ILE A 210 -25.79 7.10 18.13
N LEU A 211 -24.61 6.54 18.38
CA LEU A 211 -24.43 5.12 18.72
C LEU A 211 -24.44 4.86 20.23
N SER A 212 -24.59 5.90 21.07
CA SER A 212 -24.54 5.80 22.54
C SER A 212 -23.25 5.16 23.05
N LEU A 213 -22.11 5.54 22.46
CA LEU A 213 -20.76 5.07 22.79
C LEU A 213 -19.90 6.21 23.33
N LYS A 214 -18.76 5.88 23.96
CA LYS A 214 -17.74 6.89 24.29
C LYS A 214 -16.91 7.24 23.06
N VAL A 215 -16.37 8.45 23.01
CA VAL A 215 -15.52 8.91 21.89
C VAL A 215 -14.26 8.05 21.76
N GLU A 216 -13.69 7.61 22.88
CA GLU A 216 -12.54 6.72 22.90
C GLU A 216 -12.87 5.35 22.30
N GLU A 217 -14.06 4.82 22.59
CA GLU A 217 -14.55 3.54 22.04
C GLU A 217 -14.81 3.66 20.54
N VAL A 218 -15.34 4.79 20.08
CA VAL A 218 -15.55 5.06 18.64
C VAL A 218 -14.21 5.06 17.89
N CYS A 219 -13.19 5.76 18.42
CA CYS A 219 -11.86 5.80 17.80
C CYS A 219 -11.19 4.42 17.80
N GLN A 220 -11.36 3.64 18.88
CA GLN A 220 -10.80 2.29 18.96
C GLN A 220 -11.46 1.34 17.96
N ILE A 221 -12.80 1.35 17.89
CA ILE A 221 -13.56 0.52 16.96
C ILE A 221 -13.24 0.92 15.51
N GLU A 222 -13.13 2.22 15.21
CA GLU A 222 -12.72 2.70 13.88
C GLU A 222 -11.37 2.11 13.46
N GLN A 223 -10.37 2.16 14.33
CA GLN A 223 -9.03 1.63 14.04
C GLN A 223 -9.04 0.11 13.83
N GLU A 224 -9.73 -0.62 14.70
CA GLU A 224 -9.86 -2.08 14.60
C GLU A 224 -10.59 -2.51 13.32
N VAL A 225 -11.65 -1.80 12.95
CA VAL A 225 -12.42 -2.08 11.75
C VAL A 225 -11.65 -1.73 10.48
N LEU A 226 -10.96 -0.58 10.44
CA LEU A 226 -10.10 -0.23 9.30
C LEU A 226 -8.97 -1.25 9.13
N GLN A 227 -8.42 -1.75 10.23
CA GLN A 227 -7.42 -2.82 10.20
C GLN A 227 -8.00 -4.15 9.68
N LYS A 228 -9.17 -4.57 10.17
CA LYS A 228 -9.89 -5.76 9.71
C LYS A 228 -10.24 -5.67 8.22
N LEU A 229 -10.68 -4.50 7.75
CA LEU A 229 -10.95 -4.25 6.33
C LEU A 229 -9.66 -4.33 5.49
N ARG A 230 -8.55 -3.76 5.97
CA ARG A 230 -7.24 -3.90 5.31
C ARG A 230 -6.86 -5.37 5.16
N GLU A 231 -7.02 -6.17 6.20
CA GLU A 231 -6.71 -7.61 6.16
C GLU A 231 -7.60 -8.38 5.19
N LEU A 232 -8.92 -8.15 5.23
CA LEU A 232 -9.88 -8.79 4.34
C LEU A 232 -9.60 -8.48 2.87
N LEU A 233 -9.20 -7.24 2.58
CA LEU A 233 -9.03 -6.77 1.22
C LEU A 233 -7.61 -6.95 0.66
N THR A 234 -6.61 -7.14 1.54
CA THR A 234 -5.21 -7.43 1.15
C THR A 234 -4.88 -8.91 1.19
N GLY A 235 -5.72 -9.75 1.82
CA GLY A 235 -5.54 -11.20 1.92
C GLY A 235 -4.38 -11.63 2.84
N ILE A 236 -3.75 -10.69 3.56
CA ILE A 236 -2.67 -10.96 4.51
C ILE A 236 -3.31 -11.17 5.88
N ARG A 237 -3.29 -12.39 6.41
CA ARG A 237 -3.59 -12.66 7.83
C ARG A 237 -2.34 -12.38 8.65
N ILE A 238 -2.30 -11.25 9.35
CA ILE A 238 -1.30 -11.05 10.40
C ILE A 238 -1.79 -11.83 11.61
N THR A 239 -1.15 -12.96 11.91
CA THR A 239 -1.37 -13.65 13.19
C THR A 239 -0.92 -12.70 14.30
N ARG A 240 -1.88 -12.14 15.04
CA ARG A 240 -1.63 -11.51 16.34
C ARG A 240 -0.98 -12.58 17.21
N GLN A 241 0.27 -12.37 17.63
CA GLN A 241 0.80 -13.09 18.78
C GLN A 241 -0.04 -12.64 19.98
N GLU A 242 -0.95 -13.50 20.43
CA GLU A 242 -1.51 -13.38 21.76
C GLU A 242 -0.34 -13.57 22.74
N GLY A 243 -0.03 -12.51 23.46
CA GLY A 243 0.88 -12.53 24.58
C GLY A 243 0.33 -13.51 25.61
N ASN A 244 1.03 -14.61 25.77
CA ASN A 244 0.81 -15.56 26.85
C ASN A 244 1.30 -14.92 28.15
N GLU A 245 0.46 -14.12 28.81
CA GLU A 245 0.63 -13.83 30.24
C GLU A 245 0.24 -15.09 31.01
N SER A 246 1.20 -16.00 31.17
CA SER A 246 1.15 -17.03 32.19
C SER A 246 1.49 -16.36 33.52
N HIS A 247 0.45 -16.07 34.30
CA HIS A 247 0.59 -15.82 35.73
C HIS A 247 1.06 -17.12 36.42
N GLU A 248 2.25 -17.07 37.02
CA GLU A 248 2.59 -17.82 38.24
C GLU A 248 2.69 -16.83 39.41
#